data_AF-A0A015KW30-F1
#
_entry.id   AF-A0A015KW30-F1
#
_cell.length_a   1.000
_cell.length_b   1.000
_cell.length_c   1.000
_cell.angle_alpha   90.00
_cell.angle_beta   90.00
_cell.angle_gamma   90.00
#
_symmetry.space_group_name_H-M   'P 1'
#
loop_
_entity.id
_entity.type
_entity.pdbx_description
1 polymer ?
#
loop_
_entity_poly.entity_id
_entity_poly.type
_entity_poly.pdbx_seq_one_letter_code
_entity_poly.pdbx_strand_id
1 'polypeptide(L)'
;MKYRADYSKSPLLFVDILEVDDSDLQKKMPSIYLKGIFSTNFKKEIKYRLYKRYYDINLDRVLDTLTTMDERNEHESVFMNLLKDPNEWALTGEVEQFKKIKLQISPSQEEISKKILERDFKLFGDHLVLVKHISFRCLPHADDSKKNHFNGIKKCRAWSLWNKIGINDKPTVIGSTVCDWFKVRKSWNSGWVGCDIMIIDEGSQLLVSDASIAIECLNPKTGKLIVVRDHMQFGPILQATYPTFSLNHFLIFGSILQCLMRKENGNVIHEENLILREEQKHNFGPLTAQLKENWKMNEKSNSFFQMIYGKDYKISPLKETKLLPSLLFEDPDSRIKRILSPDSAIILVKLMARNKGLRNNPRTLEDKFLQTEVEVVEKIYISINNVEETKKQSLLVVTPSHRQRIAIQLKLKRYPNINLQIIDTTEKMQGKEADIVITCFGFYNLDKTSKKEFVFKINRWNVATSRARSKVIIITTDKMLDPEDIEISINKKMREGHAFLNMIENWVQNNDNNIGEKRKRENIGIIKWTISGDEKKQRND
;
A
#
# COMPACT_ATOMS: atom_id res chain seq x y z
N MET A 1 -9.35 -26.40 -16.12
CA MET A 1 -8.32 -26.70 -17.15
C MET A 1 -8.84 -26.60 -18.60
N LYS A 2 -10.17 -26.55 -18.84
CA LYS A 2 -10.78 -26.47 -20.18
C LYS A 2 -10.40 -25.23 -21.00
N TYR A 3 -10.19 -24.05 -20.38
CA TYR A 3 -9.81 -22.83 -21.10
C TYR A 3 -8.30 -22.68 -21.38
N ARG A 4 -7.44 -23.49 -20.73
CA ARG A 4 -5.98 -23.49 -21.00
C ARG A 4 -5.56 -24.49 -22.08
N ALA A 5 -6.32 -25.56 -22.28
CA ALA A 5 -5.96 -26.65 -23.19
C ALA A 5 -5.91 -26.21 -24.68
N ASP A 6 -6.67 -25.19 -25.06
CA ASP A 6 -6.60 -24.62 -26.41
C ASP A 6 -5.41 -23.69 -26.64
N TYR A 7 -4.81 -23.16 -25.56
CA TYR A 7 -3.62 -22.31 -25.66
C TYR A 7 -2.30 -23.07 -25.61
N SER A 8 -2.26 -24.32 -25.09
CA SER A 8 -1.06 -25.18 -25.22
C SER A 8 -0.76 -25.62 -26.66
N LYS A 9 -1.72 -25.42 -27.58
CA LYS A 9 -1.53 -25.57 -29.03
C LYS A 9 -1.30 -24.23 -29.74
N SER A 10 -1.37 -23.11 -29.03
CA SER A 10 -1.11 -21.79 -29.61
C SER A 10 0.39 -21.47 -29.59
N PRO A 11 0.98 -20.96 -30.69
CA PRO A 11 2.41 -20.68 -30.82
C PRO A 11 2.89 -19.44 -30.04
N LEU A 12 2.17 -19.06 -28.98
CA LEU A 12 2.34 -17.77 -28.30
C LEU A 12 3.39 -17.87 -27.19
N LEU A 13 4.46 -17.09 -27.37
CA LEU A 13 5.58 -16.94 -26.43
C LEU A 13 5.15 -16.11 -25.22
N PHE A 14 5.40 -16.59 -24.00
CA PHE A 14 5.18 -15.83 -22.77
C PHE A 14 6.52 -15.32 -22.26
N VAL A 15 6.72 -14.00 -22.35
CA VAL A 15 7.98 -13.34 -22.00
C VAL A 15 7.70 -12.10 -21.15
N ASP A 16 8.41 -11.98 -20.04
CA ASP A 16 8.53 -10.76 -19.27
C ASP A 16 9.76 -9.98 -19.74
N ILE A 17 9.64 -8.65 -19.82
CA ILE A 17 10.79 -7.77 -20.00
C ILE A 17 11.52 -7.67 -18.66
N LEU A 18 12.69 -8.29 -18.59
CA LEU A 18 13.54 -8.28 -17.41
C LEU A 18 14.24 -6.92 -17.26
N GLU A 19 14.81 -6.44 -18.36
CA GLU A 19 15.63 -5.25 -18.39
C GLU A 19 15.61 -4.65 -19.81
N VAL A 20 15.67 -3.33 -19.89
CA VAL A 20 15.93 -2.60 -21.12
C VAL A 20 17.23 -1.86 -20.92
N ASP A 21 18.27 -2.29 -21.61
CA ASP A 21 19.57 -1.65 -21.60
C ASP A 21 19.67 -0.68 -22.77
N ASP A 22 19.77 0.60 -22.43
CA ASP A 22 19.93 1.73 -23.35
C ASP A 22 21.24 2.49 -23.07
N SER A 23 22.20 1.85 -22.40
CA SER A 23 23.46 2.47 -22.00
C SER A 23 24.49 2.57 -23.15
N ASP A 24 24.27 1.82 -24.23
CA ASP A 24 25.21 1.70 -25.35
C ASP A 24 24.90 2.71 -26.46
N LEU A 25 25.44 3.92 -26.34
CA LEU A 25 25.27 5.03 -27.30
C LEU A 25 25.71 4.70 -28.74
N GLN A 26 26.45 3.60 -28.96
CA GLN A 26 26.86 3.16 -30.30
C GLN A 26 25.83 2.26 -30.98
N LYS A 27 24.93 1.61 -30.23
CA LYS A 27 23.84 0.82 -30.80
C LYS A 27 22.68 1.73 -31.15
N LYS A 28 22.25 1.70 -32.42
CA LYS A 28 21.06 2.45 -32.89
C LYS A 28 19.74 2.03 -32.23
N MET A 29 19.71 0.93 -31.47
CA MET A 29 18.49 0.44 -30.79
C MET A 29 18.81 -0.14 -29.40
N PRO A 30 17.93 0.08 -28.40
CA PRO A 30 18.07 -0.48 -27.06
C PRO A 30 17.99 -2.01 -27.06
N SER A 31 18.73 -2.64 -26.16
CA SER A 31 18.71 -4.09 -25.96
C SER A 31 17.64 -4.46 -24.93
N ILE A 32 16.75 -5.39 -25.27
CA ILE A 32 15.67 -5.85 -24.38
C ILE A 32 15.98 -7.28 -23.92
N TYR A 33 16.13 -7.47 -22.61
CA TYR A 33 16.31 -8.78 -22.00
C TYR A 33 14.95 -9.38 -21.64
N LEU A 34 14.68 -10.59 -22.12
CA LEU A 34 13.41 -11.29 -21.91
C LEU A 34 13.60 -12.50 -20.99
N LYS A 35 12.67 -12.70 -20.04
CA LYS A 35 12.61 -13.89 -19.18
C LYS A 35 11.25 -14.55 -19.35
N GLY A 36 11.20 -15.86 -19.64
CA GLY A 36 9.92 -16.51 -19.84
C GLY A 36 9.98 -17.96 -20.31
N ILE A 37 8.81 -18.51 -20.65
CA ILE A 37 8.67 -19.85 -21.22
C ILE A 37 8.53 -19.70 -22.72
N PHE A 38 9.52 -20.23 -23.44
CA PHE A 38 9.57 -20.17 -24.89
C PHE A 38 9.07 -21.51 -25.44
N SER A 39 7.93 -21.50 -26.13
CA SER A 39 7.46 -22.67 -26.88
C SER A 39 8.23 -22.85 -28.20
N THR A 40 8.95 -21.81 -28.65
CA THR A 40 9.75 -21.80 -29.88
C THR A 40 11.05 -21.02 -29.68
N ASN A 41 12.14 -21.44 -30.34
CA ASN A 41 13.41 -20.72 -30.34
C ASN A 41 13.29 -19.45 -31.20
N PHE A 42 13.66 -18.29 -30.66
CA PHE A 42 13.77 -17.06 -31.45
C PHE A 42 14.84 -17.24 -32.53
N LYS A 43 14.52 -16.86 -33.76
CA LYS A 43 15.47 -16.83 -34.86
C LYS A 43 16.17 -15.47 -34.85
N LYS A 44 17.50 -15.50 -34.99
CA LYS A 44 18.32 -14.29 -35.12
C LYS A 44 17.83 -13.47 -36.33
N GLU A 45 17.88 -12.14 -36.21
CA GLU A 45 17.57 -11.18 -37.30
C GLU A 45 16.08 -11.11 -37.75
N ILE A 46 15.17 -11.81 -37.06
CA ILE A 46 13.74 -11.67 -37.29
C ILE A 46 13.16 -10.59 -36.37
N LYS A 47 12.30 -9.74 -36.93
CA LYS A 47 11.54 -8.74 -36.16
C LYS A 47 10.33 -9.40 -35.51
N TYR A 48 10.24 -9.29 -34.19
CA TYR A 48 9.10 -9.76 -33.41
C TYR A 48 8.29 -8.55 -32.90
N ARG A 49 6.96 -8.65 -32.92
CA ARG A 49 6.08 -7.64 -32.33
C ARG A 49 5.65 -8.10 -30.94
N LEU A 50 6.03 -7.34 -29.92
CA LEU A 50 5.56 -7.54 -28.55
C LEU A 50 4.17 -6.96 -28.40
N TYR A 51 3.21 -7.80 -28.02
CA TYR A 51 1.88 -7.35 -27.61
C TYR A 51 1.81 -7.35 -26.09
N LYS A 52 1.30 -6.27 -25.51
CA LYS A 52 0.95 -6.27 -24.10
C LYS A 52 -0.22 -7.23 -23.90
N ARG A 53 0.03 -8.37 -23.26
CA ARG A 53 -1.00 -9.34 -22.92
C ARG A 53 -1.35 -9.19 -21.44
N TYR A 54 -2.63 -9.01 -21.17
CA TYR A 54 -3.15 -9.08 -19.82
C TYR A 54 -3.51 -10.54 -19.56
N TYR A 55 -2.65 -11.23 -18.82
CA TYR A 55 -2.91 -12.60 -18.38
C TYR A 55 -3.29 -12.56 -16.91
N ASP A 56 -4.56 -12.82 -16.63
CA ASP A 56 -5.00 -13.06 -15.27
C ASP A 56 -4.74 -14.53 -14.93
N ILE A 57 -3.72 -14.76 -14.10
CA ILE A 57 -3.30 -16.10 -13.67
C ILE A 57 -4.39 -16.79 -12.81
N ASN A 58 -5.28 -15.99 -12.20
CA ASN A 58 -6.30 -16.44 -11.27
C ASN A 58 -7.64 -16.71 -11.93
N LEU A 59 -7.93 -16.09 -13.08
CA LEU A 59 -9.22 -16.20 -13.76
C LEU A 59 -9.69 -17.66 -13.92
N ASP A 60 -8.83 -18.56 -14.40
CA ASP A 60 -9.20 -19.97 -14.56
C ASP A 60 -9.57 -20.66 -13.23
N ARG A 61 -8.92 -20.26 -12.13
CA ARG A 61 -9.17 -20.80 -10.79
C ARG A 61 -10.46 -20.26 -10.22
N VAL A 62 -10.72 -18.97 -10.43
CA VAL A 62 -11.97 -18.31 -10.05
C VAL A 62 -13.12 -18.93 -10.83
N LEU A 63 -13.03 -19.02 -12.16
CA LEU A 63 -14.07 -19.63 -13.00
C LEU A 63 -14.37 -21.07 -12.60
N ASP A 64 -13.33 -21.89 -12.40
CA ASP A 64 -13.49 -23.28 -11.93
C ASP A 64 -14.18 -23.32 -10.56
N THR A 65 -13.78 -22.43 -9.65
CA THR A 65 -14.40 -22.31 -8.32
C THR A 65 -15.89 -21.92 -8.41
N LEU A 66 -16.24 -20.95 -9.26
CA LEU A 66 -17.62 -20.49 -9.47
C LEU A 66 -18.47 -21.54 -10.18
N THR A 67 -17.96 -22.21 -11.22
CA THR A 67 -18.68 -23.32 -11.88
C THR A 67 -18.95 -24.45 -10.90
N THR A 68 -17.97 -24.79 -10.07
CA THR A 68 -18.16 -25.81 -9.03
C THR A 68 -19.14 -25.38 -7.94
N MET A 69 -19.30 -24.08 -7.66
CA MET A 69 -20.40 -23.59 -6.81
C MET A 69 -21.74 -23.72 -7.53
N ASP A 70 -21.83 -23.36 -8.81
CA ASP A 70 -23.07 -23.43 -9.59
C ASP A 70 -23.60 -24.88 -9.71
N GLU A 71 -22.69 -25.85 -9.86
CA GLU A 71 -23.00 -27.28 -9.87
C GLU A 71 -23.48 -27.82 -8.50
N ARG A 72 -23.19 -27.12 -7.40
CA ARG A 72 -23.60 -27.46 -6.03
C ARG A 72 -24.69 -26.47 -5.60
N ASN A 73 -25.96 -26.87 -5.62
CA ASN A 73 -27.12 -26.02 -5.25
C ASN A 73 -26.81 -24.92 -4.20
N GLU A 74 -27.33 -23.69 -4.42
CA GLU A 74 -26.94 -22.45 -3.71
C GLU A 74 -26.84 -22.54 -2.17
N HIS A 75 -27.56 -23.46 -1.53
CA HIS A 75 -27.56 -23.63 -0.08
C HIS A 75 -26.24 -24.20 0.49
N GLU A 76 -25.35 -24.75 -0.33
CA GLU A 76 -24.08 -25.35 0.14
C GLU A 76 -22.88 -24.39 0.06
N SER A 77 -22.95 -23.30 -0.71
CA SER A 77 -21.80 -22.40 -0.90
C SER A 77 -21.66 -21.40 0.25
N VAL A 78 -20.52 -21.47 0.94
CA VAL A 78 -20.15 -20.50 1.98
C VAL A 78 -20.02 -19.12 1.37
N PHE A 79 -19.39 -19.01 0.20
CA PHE A 79 -19.18 -17.73 -0.46
C PHE A 79 -20.50 -17.06 -0.86
N MET A 80 -21.44 -17.80 -1.46
CA MET A 80 -22.73 -17.23 -1.86
C MET A 80 -23.59 -16.84 -0.66
N ASN A 81 -23.65 -17.68 0.38
CA ASN A 81 -24.37 -17.38 1.61
C ASN A 81 -23.80 -16.13 2.31
N LEU A 82 -22.47 -16.00 2.34
CA LEU A 82 -21.78 -14.83 2.89
C LEU A 82 -22.07 -13.56 2.07
N LEU A 83 -22.12 -13.64 0.74
CA LEU A 83 -22.41 -12.48 -0.11
C LEU A 83 -23.88 -12.02 -0.01
N LYS A 84 -24.82 -12.94 0.23
CA LYS A 84 -26.25 -12.66 0.39
C LYS A 84 -26.49 -11.77 1.60
N ASP A 85 -26.07 -12.23 2.79
CA ASP A 85 -26.11 -11.42 4.01
C ASP A 85 -25.02 -11.87 5.01
N PRO A 86 -23.90 -11.12 5.10
CA PRO A 86 -22.84 -11.39 6.08
C PRO A 86 -23.32 -11.37 7.53
N ASN A 87 -24.30 -10.51 7.87
CA ASN A 87 -24.82 -10.39 9.23
C ASN A 87 -25.63 -11.64 9.60
N GLU A 88 -26.52 -12.08 8.70
CA GLU A 88 -27.28 -13.32 8.89
C GLU A 88 -26.34 -14.53 8.97
N TRP A 89 -25.38 -14.63 8.05
CA TRP A 89 -24.42 -15.73 8.04
C TRP A 89 -23.64 -15.82 9.36
N ALA A 90 -23.24 -14.70 9.94
CA ALA A 90 -22.52 -14.68 11.22
C ALA A 90 -23.36 -15.16 12.43
N LEU A 91 -24.70 -15.21 12.31
CA LEU A 91 -25.60 -15.65 13.38
C LEU A 91 -25.89 -17.17 13.31
N THR A 92 -25.42 -17.88 12.29
CA THR A 92 -25.78 -19.29 12.02
C THR A 92 -25.13 -20.35 12.94
N GLY A 93 -24.67 -19.99 14.14
CA GLY A 93 -24.16 -20.92 15.15
C GLY A 93 -24.22 -20.33 16.57
N GLU A 94 -24.12 -21.14 17.64
CA GLU A 94 -24.23 -20.70 19.04
C GLU A 94 -23.35 -19.46 19.36
N VAL A 95 -23.96 -18.27 19.36
CA VAL A 95 -23.29 -16.96 19.43
C VAL A 95 -22.85 -16.57 20.86
N GLU A 96 -23.17 -17.38 21.88
CA GLU A 96 -22.99 -16.95 23.28
C GLU A 96 -21.53 -16.75 23.71
N GLN A 97 -20.55 -17.39 23.07
CA GLN A 97 -19.16 -17.34 23.55
C GLN A 97 -18.33 -16.16 23.04
N PHE A 98 -18.70 -15.49 21.94
CA PHE A 98 -17.83 -14.48 21.29
C PHE A 98 -18.19 -13.01 21.55
N LYS A 99 -19.37 -12.71 22.13
CA LYS A 99 -19.68 -11.36 22.63
C LYS A 99 -18.71 -10.88 23.74
N LYS A 100 -17.83 -11.76 24.24
CA LYS A 100 -16.82 -11.48 25.27
C LYS A 100 -15.37 -11.47 24.80
N ILE A 101 -15.06 -11.57 23.50
CA ILE A 101 -13.69 -11.27 23.06
C ILE A 101 -13.51 -9.76 23.01
N LYS A 102 -13.25 -9.16 24.19
CA LYS A 102 -12.45 -7.95 24.27
C LYS A 102 -11.08 -8.32 23.71
N LEU A 103 -10.77 -7.89 22.48
CA LEU A 103 -9.39 -7.80 21.98
C LEU A 103 -8.66 -6.75 22.84
N GLN A 104 -8.37 -7.09 24.10
CA GLN A 104 -7.42 -6.36 24.94
C GLN A 104 -6.04 -6.92 24.60
N ILE A 105 -5.33 -6.21 23.74
CA ILE A 105 -3.91 -6.47 23.47
C ILE A 105 -3.17 -6.13 24.77
N SER A 106 -2.69 -7.15 25.49
CA SER A 106 -1.90 -6.96 26.70
C SER A 106 -0.51 -6.40 26.36
N PRO A 107 0.16 -5.66 27.26
CA PRO A 107 1.50 -5.10 27.04
C PRO A 107 2.55 -6.13 26.59
N SER A 108 2.41 -7.41 26.95
CA SER A 108 3.29 -8.49 26.48
C SER A 108 3.15 -8.81 24.98
N GLN A 109 2.00 -8.53 24.36
CA GLN A 109 1.79 -8.67 22.92
C GLN A 109 2.35 -7.49 22.12
N GLU A 110 2.67 -6.37 22.78
CA GLU A 110 3.34 -5.20 22.21
C GLU A 110 4.78 -5.54 21.80
N GLU A 111 5.51 -6.22 22.69
CA GLU A 111 6.89 -6.64 22.46
C GLU A 111 6.97 -7.79 21.44
N ILE A 112 5.93 -8.64 21.41
CA ILE A 112 5.77 -9.71 20.42
C ILE A 112 5.43 -9.12 19.05
N SER A 113 4.51 -8.15 18.95
CA SER A 113 4.16 -7.50 17.69
C SER A 113 5.34 -6.72 17.09
N LYS A 114 6.16 -6.07 17.94
CA LYS A 114 7.41 -5.40 17.53
C LYS A 114 8.40 -6.40 16.92
N LYS A 115 8.55 -7.59 17.53
CA LYS A 115 9.39 -8.70 17.02
C LYS A 115 8.82 -9.41 15.78
N ILE A 116 7.50 -9.39 15.58
CA ILE A 116 6.83 -9.93 14.38
C ILE A 116 6.94 -8.94 13.21
N LEU A 117 6.77 -7.64 13.44
CA LEU A 117 6.91 -6.58 12.44
C LEU A 117 8.34 -6.45 11.89
N GLU A 118 9.36 -6.79 12.68
CA GLU A 118 10.76 -6.89 12.22
C GLU A 118 11.02 -8.07 11.27
N ARG A 119 10.05 -8.99 11.09
CA ARG A 119 10.21 -10.22 10.31
C ARG A 119 9.13 -10.33 9.23
N ASP A 120 9.39 -9.67 8.10
CA ASP A 120 8.65 -9.82 6.84
C ASP A 120 8.52 -11.30 6.44
N PHE A 121 7.36 -11.92 6.68
CA PHE A 121 7.02 -13.20 6.03
C PHE A 121 6.67 -12.94 4.56
N LYS A 122 7.68 -12.90 3.69
CA LYS A 122 7.44 -12.94 2.24
C LYS A 122 7.30 -14.39 1.79
N LEU A 123 6.07 -14.80 1.50
CA LEU A 123 5.77 -16.05 0.81
C LEU A 123 6.06 -15.85 -0.69
N PHE A 124 7.07 -16.53 -1.21
CA PHE A 124 7.35 -16.60 -2.64
C PHE A 124 7.16 -18.04 -3.14
N GLY A 125 6.29 -18.22 -4.15
CA GLY A 125 6.09 -19.49 -4.87
C GLY A 125 4.91 -20.36 -4.38
N ASP A 126 4.79 -21.54 -4.97
CA ASP A 126 3.72 -22.55 -4.75
C ASP A 126 3.79 -23.29 -3.38
N HIS A 127 4.27 -22.60 -2.36
CA HIS A 127 4.68 -23.19 -1.10
C HIS A 127 3.81 -22.70 0.07
N LEU A 128 3.27 -23.67 0.82
CA LEU A 128 2.58 -23.46 2.07
C LEU A 128 3.57 -23.43 3.23
N VAL A 129 3.27 -22.59 4.23
CA VAL A 129 3.96 -22.60 5.53
C VAL A 129 3.01 -23.16 6.57
N LEU A 130 3.41 -24.26 7.19
CA LEU A 130 2.63 -24.97 8.19
C LEU A 130 3.24 -24.76 9.57
N VAL A 131 2.46 -24.33 10.55
CA VAL A 131 2.89 -24.16 11.94
C VAL A 131 2.11 -25.12 12.84
N LYS A 132 2.80 -26.12 13.40
CA LYS A 132 2.19 -27.19 14.24
C LYS A 132 2.18 -26.89 15.74
N HIS A 133 2.91 -25.88 16.19
CA HIS A 133 3.03 -25.53 17.61
C HIS A 133 3.24 -24.02 17.74
N ILE A 134 2.31 -23.33 18.42
CA ILE A 134 2.54 -21.96 18.88
C ILE A 134 2.94 -22.06 20.34
N SER A 135 4.21 -22.37 20.60
CA SER A 135 4.84 -22.04 21.89
C SER A 135 5.58 -20.73 21.70
N PHE A 136 5.10 -19.66 22.33
CA PHE A 136 5.76 -18.36 22.33
C PHE A 136 7.08 -18.43 23.11
N ARG A 137 8.17 -18.81 22.44
CA ARG A 137 9.56 -18.56 22.87
C ARG A 137 10.37 -18.15 21.64
N CYS A 138 10.66 -16.86 21.55
CA CYS A 138 11.39 -16.26 20.44
C CYS A 138 12.88 -16.14 20.81
N LEU A 139 13.77 -16.72 19.99
CA LEU A 139 15.21 -16.45 20.00
C LEU A 139 15.63 -15.76 18.68
N PRO A 140 16.70 -14.95 18.70
CA PRO A 140 17.22 -14.26 17.51
C PRO A 140 17.87 -15.25 16.54
N HIS A 141 18.09 -14.84 15.29
CA HIS A 141 19.12 -15.49 14.49
C HIS A 141 20.00 -14.44 13.82
N ALA A 142 21.29 -14.56 14.10
CA ALA A 142 22.38 -14.00 13.33
C ALA A 142 22.65 -14.90 12.11
N ASP A 143 23.47 -14.39 11.21
CA ASP A 143 23.64 -14.79 9.82
C ASP A 143 23.81 -16.28 9.46
N ASP A 144 23.35 -16.51 8.24
CA ASP A 144 23.89 -17.35 7.17
C ASP A 144 24.03 -18.88 7.31
N SER A 145 23.53 -19.50 6.23
CA SER A 145 24.14 -20.67 5.57
C SER A 145 24.03 -22.07 6.21
N LYS A 146 23.14 -22.31 7.19
CA LYS A 146 22.81 -23.69 7.60
C LYS A 146 21.31 -23.90 7.75
N LYS A 147 20.83 -25.07 7.30
CA LYS A 147 19.44 -25.58 7.35
C LYS A 147 18.75 -25.20 8.67
N ASN A 148 18.03 -24.09 8.70
CA ASN A 148 17.23 -23.71 9.85
C ASN A 148 15.89 -24.47 9.82
N HIS A 149 15.89 -25.65 10.45
CA HIS A 149 14.68 -26.25 10.99
C HIS A 149 14.12 -25.28 12.05
N PHE A 150 13.23 -24.38 11.62
CA PHE A 150 12.42 -23.61 12.56
C PHE A 150 11.58 -24.60 13.37
N ASN A 151 11.81 -24.68 14.68
CA ASN A 151 11.03 -25.52 15.59
C ASN A 151 9.53 -25.21 15.40
N GLY A 152 8.79 -26.16 14.82
CA GLY A 152 7.35 -26.05 14.60
C GLY A 152 6.88 -25.52 13.24
N ILE A 153 7.76 -24.93 12.40
CA ILE A 153 7.39 -24.41 11.07
C ILE A 153 7.91 -25.35 9.97
N LYS A 154 7.02 -25.80 9.08
CA LYS A 154 7.32 -26.70 7.96
C LYS A 154 6.83 -26.10 6.65
N LYS A 155 7.68 -26.08 5.62
CA LYS A 155 7.25 -25.72 4.25
C LYS A 155 6.75 -26.96 3.51
N CYS A 156 5.68 -26.85 2.73
CA CYS A 156 5.20 -27.89 1.80
C CYS A 156 4.71 -27.34 0.48
N ARG A 157 4.57 -28.21 -0.52
CA ARG A 157 3.80 -27.89 -1.72
C ARG A 157 2.32 -28.01 -1.38
N ALA A 158 1.48 -27.20 -2.03
CA ALA A 158 0.06 -27.15 -1.74
C ALA A 158 -0.63 -28.53 -1.83
N TRP A 159 -0.33 -29.31 -2.88
CA TRP A 159 -0.93 -30.63 -3.09
C TRP A 159 -0.42 -31.73 -2.14
N SER A 160 0.67 -31.49 -1.39
CA SER A 160 1.21 -32.46 -0.43
C SER A 160 0.88 -32.09 1.02
N LEU A 161 0.03 -31.09 1.22
CA LEU A 161 -0.38 -30.61 2.53
C LEU A 161 -0.98 -31.73 3.39
N TRP A 162 -1.89 -32.51 2.83
CA TRP A 162 -2.59 -33.60 3.54
C TRP A 162 -1.61 -34.61 4.15
N ASN A 163 -0.63 -35.05 3.34
CA ASN A 163 0.42 -35.98 3.78
C ASN A 163 1.25 -35.44 4.95
N LYS A 164 1.25 -34.11 5.18
CA LYS A 164 1.98 -33.47 6.27
C LYS A 164 1.13 -33.16 7.49
N ILE A 165 -0.15 -32.87 7.33
CA ILE A 165 -1.05 -32.57 8.45
C ILE A 165 -1.44 -33.88 9.15
N GLY A 166 -1.84 -34.90 8.38
CA GLY A 166 -2.46 -36.12 8.89
C GLY A 166 -3.81 -35.84 9.59
N ILE A 167 -4.40 -36.86 10.21
CA ILE A 167 -5.43 -36.65 11.24
C ILE A 167 -4.64 -36.34 12.52
N ASN A 168 -4.70 -35.10 12.98
CA ASN A 168 -3.90 -34.64 14.11
C ASN A 168 -4.77 -33.74 14.98
N ASP A 169 -5.00 -34.12 16.23
CA ASP A 169 -5.88 -33.42 17.19
C ASP A 169 -5.33 -32.06 17.67
N LYS A 170 -4.32 -31.52 16.97
CA LYS A 170 -3.63 -30.28 17.36
C LYS A 170 -4.00 -29.14 16.43
N PRO A 171 -4.25 -27.93 16.98
CA PRO A 171 -4.43 -26.73 16.17
C PRO A 171 -3.26 -26.54 15.21
N THR A 172 -3.58 -26.41 13.92
CA THR A 172 -2.59 -26.30 12.85
C THR A 172 -2.86 -25.01 12.09
N VAL A 173 -1.86 -24.13 12.01
CA VAL A 173 -1.97 -22.88 11.24
C VAL A 173 -1.28 -23.06 9.89
N ILE A 174 -1.95 -22.62 8.83
CA ILE A 174 -1.49 -22.74 7.45
C ILE A 174 -1.43 -21.35 6.84
N GLY A 175 -0.23 -20.88 6.56
CA GLY A 175 0.02 -19.61 5.85
C GLY A 175 0.20 -19.86 4.36
N SER A 176 -0.54 -19.12 3.53
CA SER A 176 -0.49 -19.25 2.08
C SER A 176 -1.06 -18.04 1.34
N THR A 177 -0.79 -17.96 0.04
CA THR A 177 -1.54 -17.09 -0.87
C THR A 177 -2.90 -17.71 -1.19
N VAL A 178 -3.89 -16.87 -1.53
CA VAL A 178 -5.24 -17.32 -1.94
C VAL A 178 -5.20 -18.34 -3.08
N CYS A 179 -4.23 -18.19 -3.98
CA CYS A 179 -4.04 -19.06 -5.15
C CYS A 179 -3.72 -20.51 -4.81
N ASP A 180 -2.95 -20.75 -3.76
CA ASP A 180 -2.54 -22.10 -3.39
C ASP A 180 -3.68 -22.86 -2.72
N TRP A 181 -4.63 -22.17 -2.09
CA TRP A 181 -5.85 -22.77 -1.56
C TRP A 181 -6.69 -23.47 -2.63
N PHE A 182 -6.64 -22.99 -3.89
CA PHE A 182 -7.25 -23.70 -5.02
C PHE A 182 -6.68 -25.12 -5.19
N LYS A 183 -5.34 -25.26 -5.10
CA LYS A 183 -4.65 -26.56 -5.25
C LYS A 183 -4.95 -27.45 -4.04
N VAL A 184 -5.00 -26.84 -2.85
CA VAL A 184 -5.38 -27.52 -1.61
C VAL A 184 -6.78 -28.11 -1.76
N ARG A 185 -7.78 -27.33 -2.19
CA ARG A 185 -9.15 -27.80 -2.43
C ARG A 185 -9.22 -28.95 -3.43
N LYS A 186 -8.46 -28.89 -4.53
CA LYS A 186 -8.45 -29.94 -5.57
C LYS A 186 -7.77 -31.24 -5.17
N SER A 187 -6.79 -31.17 -4.28
CA SER A 187 -6.02 -32.33 -3.83
C SER A 187 -6.58 -32.95 -2.55
N TRP A 188 -7.68 -32.42 -2.04
CA TRP A 188 -8.25 -32.87 -0.78
C TRP A 188 -9.16 -34.09 -0.96
N ASN A 189 -9.02 -35.08 -0.08
CA ASN A 189 -9.89 -36.25 0.01
C ASN A 189 -11.33 -35.88 0.41
N SER A 190 -12.29 -36.76 0.09
CA SER A 190 -13.74 -36.59 0.32
C SER A 190 -14.18 -36.40 1.78
N GLY A 191 -13.30 -36.64 2.77
CA GLY A 191 -13.63 -36.53 4.19
C GLY A 191 -13.38 -35.16 4.83
N TRP A 192 -12.78 -34.19 4.12
CA TRP A 192 -12.57 -32.86 4.69
C TRP A 192 -13.72 -31.94 4.40
N VAL A 193 -14.25 -31.41 5.48
CA VAL A 193 -15.40 -30.53 5.45
C VAL A 193 -15.01 -29.06 5.31
N GLY A 194 -13.73 -28.70 5.40
CA GLY A 194 -13.24 -27.33 5.32
C GLY A 194 -12.42 -26.91 6.56
N CYS A 195 -11.80 -25.73 6.51
CA CYS A 195 -11.10 -25.16 7.66
C CYS A 195 -12.04 -24.49 8.65
N ASP A 196 -11.71 -24.55 9.95
CA ASP A 196 -12.54 -23.98 11.01
C ASP A 196 -12.46 -22.46 11.06
N ILE A 197 -11.29 -21.90 10.76
CA ILE A 197 -11.04 -20.45 10.75
C ILE A 197 -10.19 -20.08 9.54
N MET A 198 -10.66 -19.11 8.75
CA MET A 198 -9.92 -18.50 7.64
C MET A 198 -9.63 -17.04 8.01
N ILE A 199 -8.35 -16.64 7.90
CA ILE A 199 -7.92 -15.25 8.07
C ILE A 199 -7.38 -14.76 6.73
N ILE A 200 -7.99 -13.71 6.20
CA ILE A 200 -7.54 -13.02 4.99
C ILE A 200 -6.95 -11.67 5.41
N ASP A 201 -5.61 -11.60 5.47
CA ASP A 201 -4.90 -10.32 5.54
C ASP A 201 -4.86 -9.65 4.16
N GLU A 202 -4.63 -8.34 4.13
CA GLU A 202 -4.71 -7.50 2.92
C GLU A 202 -6.09 -7.61 2.23
N GLY A 203 -7.15 -7.85 3.00
CA GLY A 203 -8.52 -8.00 2.48
C GLY A 203 -9.05 -6.76 1.76
N SER A 204 -8.52 -5.56 2.08
CA SER A 204 -8.81 -4.35 1.31
C SER A 204 -8.30 -4.46 -0.14
N GLN A 205 -7.29 -5.27 -0.41
CA GLN A 205 -6.60 -5.39 -1.70
C GLN A 205 -6.98 -6.62 -2.50
N LEU A 206 -7.58 -7.60 -1.83
CA LEU A 206 -8.04 -8.83 -2.46
C LEU A 206 -9.39 -8.59 -3.14
N LEU A 207 -9.46 -8.93 -4.42
CA LEU A 207 -10.71 -8.93 -5.17
C LEU A 207 -11.69 -9.95 -4.57
N VAL A 208 -12.98 -9.61 -4.56
CA VAL A 208 -14.06 -10.53 -4.14
C VAL A 208 -14.01 -11.84 -4.93
N SER A 209 -13.77 -11.76 -6.24
CA SER A 209 -13.63 -12.92 -7.13
C SER A 209 -12.51 -13.86 -6.68
N ASP A 210 -11.36 -13.30 -6.34
CA ASP A 210 -10.19 -14.08 -5.93
C ASP A 210 -10.40 -14.68 -4.54
N ALA A 211 -11.02 -13.91 -3.63
CA ALA A 211 -11.37 -14.37 -2.29
C ALA A 211 -12.28 -15.60 -2.28
N SER A 212 -13.13 -15.78 -3.31
CA SER A 212 -14.01 -16.94 -3.45
C SER A 212 -13.26 -18.28 -3.34
N ILE A 213 -12.02 -18.33 -3.84
CA ILE A 213 -11.16 -19.52 -3.80
C ILE A 213 -10.88 -19.96 -2.35
N ALA A 214 -10.51 -18.99 -1.50
CA ALA A 214 -10.16 -19.26 -0.11
C ALA A 214 -11.41 -19.41 0.77
N ILE A 215 -12.45 -18.60 0.54
CA ILE A 215 -13.69 -18.64 1.33
C ILE A 215 -14.39 -20.00 1.17
N GLU A 216 -14.38 -20.58 -0.03
CA GLU A 216 -14.93 -21.92 -0.28
C GLU A 216 -14.12 -23.08 0.31
N CYS A 217 -12.98 -22.78 0.94
CA CYS A 217 -12.22 -23.75 1.73
C CYS A 217 -12.65 -23.76 3.20
N LEU A 218 -13.59 -22.91 3.62
CA LEU A 218 -14.16 -22.92 4.96
C LEU A 218 -15.11 -24.09 5.17
N ASN A 219 -15.22 -24.53 6.43
CA ASN A 219 -16.25 -25.46 6.82
C ASN A 219 -17.64 -24.81 6.66
N PRO A 220 -18.57 -25.39 5.88
CA PRO A 220 -19.84 -24.74 5.57
C PRO A 220 -20.80 -24.65 6.74
N LYS A 221 -20.58 -25.43 7.80
CA LYS A 221 -21.45 -25.45 9.00
C LYS A 221 -20.87 -24.67 10.17
N THR A 222 -19.56 -24.72 10.37
CA THR A 222 -18.90 -24.18 11.58
C THR A 222 -17.77 -23.19 11.28
N GLY A 223 -17.46 -22.96 10.00
CA GLY A 223 -16.34 -22.13 9.58
C GLY A 223 -16.52 -20.67 9.97
N LYS A 224 -15.42 -20.02 10.36
CA LYS A 224 -15.38 -18.60 10.70
C LYS A 224 -14.42 -17.85 9.79
N LEU A 225 -14.84 -16.68 9.31
CA LEU A 225 -14.03 -15.82 8.46
C LEU A 225 -13.62 -14.54 9.22
N ILE A 226 -12.34 -14.19 9.12
CA ILE A 226 -11.82 -12.89 9.57
C ILE A 226 -11.13 -12.24 8.37
N VAL A 227 -11.60 -11.06 7.97
CA VAL A 227 -10.96 -10.26 6.93
C VAL A 227 -10.33 -9.03 7.59
N VAL A 228 -9.03 -8.85 7.41
CA VAL A 228 -8.26 -7.80 8.05
C VAL A 228 -7.63 -6.92 6.98
N ARG A 229 -7.93 -5.61 7.03
CA ARG A 229 -7.08 -4.52 6.53
C ARG A 229 -7.78 -3.18 6.81
N ASP A 230 -7.39 -2.16 6.06
CA ASP A 230 -7.85 -0.79 6.13
C ASP A 230 -8.37 -0.34 4.75
N HIS A 231 -9.67 -0.08 4.65
CA HIS A 231 -10.33 0.36 3.42
C HIS A 231 -9.92 1.79 3.00
N MET A 232 -9.32 2.58 3.89
CA MET A 232 -8.79 3.91 3.62
C MET A 232 -7.37 3.86 3.01
N GLN A 233 -6.74 2.69 2.97
CA GLN A 233 -5.50 2.43 2.24
C GLN A 233 -5.81 1.84 0.85
N PHE A 234 -4.84 1.23 0.17
CA PHE A 234 -5.06 0.75 -1.19
C PHE A 234 -6.13 -0.35 -1.27
N GLY A 235 -7.02 -0.19 -2.25
CA GLY A 235 -7.89 -1.23 -2.78
C GLY A 235 -7.21 -2.07 -3.87
N PRO A 236 -7.92 -3.03 -4.47
CA PRO A 236 -7.40 -3.82 -5.58
C PRO A 236 -7.08 -2.94 -6.80
N ILE A 237 -6.10 -3.33 -7.60
CA ILE A 237 -5.74 -2.62 -8.83
C ILE A 237 -6.66 -3.10 -9.96
N LEU A 238 -7.63 -2.27 -10.31
CA LEU A 238 -8.53 -2.51 -11.44
C LEU A 238 -7.96 -1.87 -12.71
N GLN A 239 -7.81 -2.67 -13.78
CA GLN A 239 -7.31 -2.19 -15.08
C GLN A 239 -8.43 -1.87 -16.07
N ALA A 240 -9.62 -2.46 -15.88
CA ALA A 240 -10.79 -2.21 -16.70
C ALA A 240 -11.75 -1.24 -16.01
N THR A 241 -12.52 -0.50 -16.81
CA THR A 241 -13.72 0.20 -16.36
C THR A 241 -14.82 -0.83 -16.15
N TYR A 242 -15.30 -0.94 -14.92
CA TYR A 242 -16.46 -1.78 -14.59
C TYR A 242 -17.74 -0.94 -14.66
N PRO A 243 -18.90 -1.58 -14.90
CA PRO A 243 -20.17 -0.87 -14.89
C PRO A 243 -20.39 -0.13 -13.57
N THR A 244 -21.01 1.04 -13.64
CA THR A 244 -21.53 1.71 -12.46
C THR A 244 -22.80 1.00 -12.02
N PHE A 245 -22.81 0.48 -10.80
CA PHE A 245 -23.99 -0.19 -10.24
C PHE A 245 -24.84 0.77 -9.42
N SER A 246 -26.08 0.34 -9.14
CA SER A 246 -26.93 1.03 -8.18
C SER A 246 -26.27 1.08 -6.81
N LEU A 247 -26.67 2.04 -5.99
CA LEU A 247 -26.13 2.24 -4.65
C LEU A 247 -26.12 0.92 -3.84
N ASN A 248 -27.19 0.12 -3.91
CA ASN A 248 -27.34 -1.11 -3.14
C ASN A 248 -26.49 -2.30 -3.64
N HIS A 249 -25.69 -2.14 -4.68
CA HIS A 249 -24.86 -3.21 -5.20
C HIS A 249 -23.69 -3.53 -4.27
N PHE A 250 -23.47 -4.82 -4.03
CA PHE A 250 -22.54 -5.40 -3.05
C PHE A 250 -21.04 -5.14 -3.29
N LEU A 251 -20.67 -4.27 -4.23
CA LEU A 251 -19.28 -3.97 -4.61
C LEU A 251 -18.47 -5.22 -5.04
N ILE A 252 -19.12 -6.17 -5.73
CA ILE A 252 -18.51 -7.47 -6.09
C ILE A 252 -17.27 -7.39 -7.01
N PHE A 253 -17.02 -6.23 -7.64
CA PHE A 253 -15.84 -6.00 -8.47
C PHE A 253 -14.67 -5.35 -7.70
N GLY A 254 -14.89 -5.04 -6.42
CA GLY A 254 -13.95 -4.35 -5.55
C GLY A 254 -13.31 -5.26 -4.53
N SER A 255 -12.96 -4.66 -3.39
CA SER A 255 -12.37 -5.33 -2.24
C SER A 255 -13.35 -6.29 -1.55
N ILE A 256 -12.86 -7.46 -1.14
CA ILE A 256 -13.64 -8.35 -0.25
C ILE A 256 -13.95 -7.70 1.09
N LEU A 257 -13.04 -6.91 1.67
CA LEU A 257 -13.30 -6.20 2.92
C LEU A 257 -14.50 -5.24 2.78
N GLN A 258 -14.47 -4.36 1.77
CA GLN A 258 -15.57 -3.41 1.54
C GLN A 258 -16.87 -4.12 1.14
N CYS A 259 -16.76 -5.22 0.40
CA CYS A 259 -17.90 -6.05 0.02
C CYS A 259 -18.61 -6.65 1.24
N LEU A 260 -17.89 -7.02 2.31
CA LEU A 260 -18.47 -7.61 3.52
C LEU A 260 -18.87 -6.58 4.58
N MET A 261 -18.42 -5.33 4.46
CA MET A 261 -18.86 -4.23 5.33
C MET A 261 -20.34 -3.89 5.06
N ARG A 262 -21.21 -4.26 6.01
CA ARG A 262 -22.67 -4.08 5.93
C ARG A 262 -23.21 -3.37 7.15
N LYS A 263 -24.20 -2.49 6.95
CA LYS A 263 -24.96 -1.87 8.03
C LYS A 263 -25.77 -2.95 8.78
N GLU A 264 -26.30 -2.61 9.95
CA GLU A 264 -27.12 -3.53 10.76
C GLU A 264 -28.32 -4.11 9.99
N ASN A 265 -28.90 -3.33 9.08
CA ASN A 265 -30.02 -3.75 8.23
C ASN A 265 -29.60 -4.53 6.97
N GLY A 266 -28.34 -4.98 6.87
CA GLY A 266 -27.82 -5.72 5.72
C GLY A 266 -27.44 -4.85 4.51
N ASN A 267 -27.70 -3.54 4.53
CA ASN A 267 -27.38 -2.67 3.39
C ASN A 267 -25.87 -2.41 3.24
N VAL A 268 -25.45 -2.20 2.00
CA VAL A 268 -24.08 -1.83 1.63
C VAL A 268 -23.68 -0.48 2.25
N ILE A 269 -22.44 -0.38 2.71
CA ILE A 269 -21.83 0.90 3.04
C ILE A 269 -21.19 1.46 1.76
N HIS A 270 -21.81 2.48 1.18
CA HIS A 270 -21.29 3.12 -0.02
C HIS A 270 -19.92 3.74 0.21
N GLU A 271 -19.08 3.77 -0.84
CA GLU A 271 -17.73 4.36 -0.81
C GLU A 271 -17.73 5.77 -0.20
N GLU A 272 -18.79 6.55 -0.42
CA GLU A 272 -18.93 7.91 0.10
C GLU A 272 -19.10 8.03 1.62
N ASN A 273 -19.52 6.95 2.27
CA ASN A 273 -19.70 6.87 3.72
C ASN A 273 -18.52 6.12 4.38
N LEU A 274 -17.55 5.67 3.58
CA LEU A 274 -16.32 5.07 4.08
C LEU A 274 -15.32 6.14 4.57
N ILE A 275 -15.41 7.35 4.02
CA ILE A 275 -14.69 8.53 4.49
C ILE A 275 -15.58 9.24 5.51
N LEU A 276 -15.08 9.38 6.74
CA LEU A 276 -15.86 9.98 7.80
C LEU A 276 -15.91 11.49 7.65
N ARG A 277 -17.11 12.02 7.83
CA ARG A 277 -17.32 13.47 7.94
C ARG A 277 -17.23 13.89 9.39
N GLU A 278 -17.01 15.18 9.59
CA GLU A 278 -17.05 15.79 10.91
C GLU A 278 -18.36 15.38 11.63
N GLU A 279 -18.24 14.98 12.90
CA GLU A 279 -19.34 14.52 13.77
C GLU A 279 -19.91 13.11 13.52
N GLN A 280 -19.47 12.39 12.48
CA GLN A 280 -19.88 10.99 12.27
C GLN A 280 -19.13 10.00 13.18
N LYS A 281 -19.84 9.02 13.73
CA LYS A 281 -19.23 7.88 14.44
C LYS A 281 -18.73 6.84 13.44
N HIS A 282 -17.59 6.18 13.72
CA HIS A 282 -17.17 5.00 12.95
C HIS A 282 -18.08 3.82 13.25
N ASN A 283 -19.21 3.76 12.57
CA ASN A 283 -20.01 2.55 12.54
C ASN A 283 -20.02 2.00 11.13
N PHE A 284 -19.16 1.02 10.89
CA PHE A 284 -19.09 0.30 9.62
C PHE A 284 -19.81 -1.05 9.67
N GLY A 285 -20.80 -1.18 10.57
CA GLY A 285 -21.58 -2.39 10.72
C GLY A 285 -21.28 -3.19 11.98
N PRO A 286 -22.18 -4.11 12.36
CA PRO A 286 -22.06 -4.92 13.58
C PRO A 286 -20.89 -5.91 13.52
N LEU A 287 -20.45 -6.29 12.31
CA LEU A 287 -19.34 -7.21 12.08
C LEU A 287 -18.01 -6.52 11.77
N THR A 288 -17.95 -5.20 11.82
CA THR A 288 -16.74 -4.44 11.52
C THR A 288 -16.18 -3.80 12.78
N ALA A 289 -14.94 -4.16 13.12
CA ALA A 289 -14.22 -3.58 14.25
C ALA A 289 -12.97 -2.83 13.77
N GLN A 290 -12.75 -1.64 14.32
CA GLN A 290 -11.54 -0.86 14.08
C GLN A 290 -10.53 -1.10 15.21
N LEU A 291 -9.26 -1.36 14.85
CA LEU A 291 -8.16 -1.26 15.80
C LEU A 291 -7.87 0.22 16.09
N LYS A 292 -8.08 0.63 17.34
CA LYS A 292 -8.13 2.05 17.71
C LYS A 292 -6.78 2.66 18.05
N GLU A 293 -5.74 1.87 18.28
CA GLU A 293 -4.45 2.37 18.79
C GLU A 293 -3.35 2.25 17.72
N ASN A 294 -2.65 3.36 17.46
CA ASN A 294 -1.50 3.39 16.55
C ASN A 294 -0.19 3.52 17.33
N TRP A 295 0.65 2.50 17.16
CA TRP A 295 1.93 2.34 17.85
C TRP A 295 3.14 2.71 17.00
N LYS A 296 2.94 3.15 15.75
CA LYS A 296 4.01 3.48 14.80
C LYS A 296 4.47 4.93 14.91
N MET A 297 3.50 5.84 14.92
CA MET A 297 3.73 7.28 14.74
C MET A 297 3.87 8.04 16.05
N ASN A 298 4.47 9.22 15.98
CA ASN A 298 4.47 10.18 17.08
C ASN A 298 3.10 10.81 17.36
N GLU A 299 2.96 11.43 18.52
CA GLU A 299 1.74 12.08 18.98
C GLU A 299 1.19 13.11 17.98
N LYS A 300 2.04 14.00 17.45
CA LYS A 300 1.63 15.03 16.49
C LYS A 300 1.08 14.40 15.20
N SER A 301 1.79 13.43 14.62
CA SER A 301 1.32 12.68 13.45
C SER A 301 0.05 11.89 13.74
N ASN A 302 -0.04 11.24 14.90
CA ASN A 302 -1.25 10.54 15.33
C ASN A 302 -2.45 11.49 15.46
N SER A 303 -2.26 12.72 15.93
CA SER A 303 -3.33 13.73 15.99
C SER A 303 -3.88 14.08 14.61
N PHE A 304 -3.01 14.16 13.58
CA PHE A 304 -3.45 14.34 12.20
C PHE A 304 -4.25 13.13 11.70
N PHE A 305 -3.76 11.90 11.94
CA PHE A 305 -4.50 10.70 11.53
C PHE A 305 -5.78 10.46 12.33
N GLN A 306 -5.89 10.99 13.55
CA GLN A 306 -7.14 11.02 14.29
C GLN A 306 -8.21 11.88 13.59
N MET A 307 -7.84 12.86 12.75
CA MET A 307 -8.80 13.59 11.91
C MET A 307 -9.29 12.74 10.72
N ILE A 308 -8.45 11.85 10.20
CA ILE A 308 -8.74 10.99 9.04
C ILE A 308 -9.57 9.78 9.44
N TYR A 309 -9.09 9.09 10.48
CA TYR A 309 -9.80 7.95 11.02
C TYR A 309 -10.93 8.54 11.85
N GLY A 310 -10.71 9.17 13.00
CA GLY A 310 -11.75 9.90 13.74
C GLY A 310 -11.52 9.77 15.24
N LYS A 311 -12.42 10.31 16.06
CA LYS A 311 -12.18 10.50 17.52
C LYS A 311 -11.92 9.20 18.31
N ASP A 312 -12.42 8.06 17.83
CA ASP A 312 -12.16 6.75 18.42
C ASP A 312 -10.71 6.28 18.25
N TYR A 313 -9.98 6.85 17.28
CA TYR A 313 -8.57 6.59 17.05
C TYR A 313 -7.74 7.22 18.17
N LYS A 314 -7.16 6.38 19.02
CA LYS A 314 -6.39 6.79 20.19
C LYS A 314 -4.95 7.05 19.82
N ILE A 315 -4.47 8.19 20.31
CA ILE A 315 -3.06 8.53 20.37
C ILE A 315 -2.44 7.66 21.46
N SER A 316 -1.49 6.79 21.11
CA SER A 316 -0.81 5.96 22.10
C SER A 316 0.14 6.83 22.95
N PRO A 317 0.07 6.77 24.29
CA PRO A 317 0.92 7.55 25.19
C PRO A 317 2.33 6.94 25.35
N LEU A 318 2.55 5.70 24.89
CA LEU A 318 3.66 4.84 25.31
C LEU A 318 4.91 4.89 24.41
N LYS A 319 4.93 5.78 23.41
CA LYS A 319 6.20 6.18 22.81
C LYS A 319 6.39 7.67 23.05
N GLU A 320 7.37 7.98 23.89
CA GLU A 320 8.25 9.11 23.62
C GLU A 320 8.91 8.86 22.25
N THR A 321 8.15 8.97 21.16
CA THR A 321 8.70 9.13 19.83
C THR A 321 9.36 10.49 19.86
N LYS A 322 10.64 10.47 20.24
CA LYS A 322 11.51 11.62 20.15
C LYS A 322 11.35 12.13 18.72
N LEU A 323 10.79 13.34 18.61
CA LEU A 323 11.07 14.17 17.45
C LEU A 323 12.59 14.13 17.27
N LEU A 324 13.05 14.16 16.02
CA LEU A 324 14.46 14.03 15.70
C LEU A 324 15.32 14.87 16.67
N PRO A 325 16.42 14.39 17.25
CA PRO A 325 17.17 15.25 18.15
C PRO A 325 17.59 16.55 17.45
N SER A 326 17.34 17.70 18.08
CA SER A 326 17.54 19.04 17.49
C SER A 326 18.99 19.30 17.03
N LEU A 327 19.93 18.56 17.62
CA LEU A 327 21.37 18.60 17.35
C LEU A 327 21.79 17.75 16.13
N LEU A 328 20.87 17.01 15.48
CA LEU A 328 21.23 16.10 14.38
C LEU A 328 21.48 16.81 13.05
N PHE A 329 20.83 17.94 12.79
CA PHE A 329 20.81 18.53 11.46
C PHE A 329 21.25 19.99 11.49
N GLU A 330 22.55 20.20 11.34
CA GLU A 330 23.10 21.48 10.92
C GLU A 330 23.28 21.47 9.41
N ASP A 331 22.51 22.29 8.71
CA ASP A 331 22.62 22.47 7.26
C ASP A 331 22.79 23.97 6.94
N PRO A 332 23.69 24.34 6.02
CA PRO A 332 23.87 25.73 5.61
C PRO A 332 22.62 26.30 4.90
N ASP A 333 21.82 25.48 4.22
CA ASP A 333 20.56 25.91 3.63
C ASP A 333 19.50 26.02 4.73
N SER A 334 19.15 27.25 5.09
CA SER A 334 18.16 27.55 6.13
C SER A 334 16.80 26.88 5.87
N ARG A 335 16.46 26.60 4.61
CA ARG A 335 15.23 25.85 4.26
C ARG A 335 15.38 24.38 4.62
N ILE A 336 16.51 23.75 4.33
CA ILE A 336 16.76 22.34 4.68
C ILE A 336 16.81 22.17 6.19
N LYS A 337 17.47 23.09 6.90
CA LYS A 337 17.46 23.13 8.36
C LYS A 337 16.04 23.20 8.92
N ARG A 338 15.16 24.01 8.31
CA ARG A 338 13.74 24.07 8.67
C ARG A 338 12.99 22.77 8.32
N ILE A 339 13.23 22.17 7.15
CA ILE A 339 12.64 20.90 6.72
C ILE A 339 12.98 19.77 7.70
N LEU A 340 14.19 19.77 8.25
CA LEU A 340 14.64 18.72 9.16
C LEU A 340 14.42 19.08 10.64
N SER A 341 13.96 20.30 10.94
CA SER A 341 13.68 20.74 12.30
C SER A 341 12.74 19.76 12.99
N PRO A 342 13.06 19.32 14.22
CA PRO A 342 12.21 18.37 14.91
C PRO A 342 10.88 18.93 15.37
N ASP A 343 10.73 20.26 15.42
CA ASP A 343 9.54 20.91 15.99
C ASP A 343 8.25 20.56 15.23
N SER A 344 8.33 20.29 13.93
CA SER A 344 7.18 19.97 13.08
C SER A 344 7.22 18.50 12.63
N ALA A 345 6.19 17.73 12.96
CA ALA A 345 6.10 16.31 12.54
C ALA A 345 5.71 16.15 11.06
N ILE A 346 4.99 17.13 10.50
CA ILE A 346 4.61 17.19 9.10
C ILE A 346 5.09 18.54 8.56
N ILE A 347 5.80 18.53 7.43
CA ILE A 347 6.28 19.72 6.73
C ILE A 347 5.83 19.68 5.28
N LEU A 348 5.43 20.84 4.76
CA LEU A 348 5.02 21.05 3.38
C LEU A 348 6.06 21.90 2.65
N VAL A 349 6.74 21.31 1.67
CA VAL A 349 7.63 22.01 0.74
C VAL A 349 6.85 22.36 -0.52
N LYS A 350 6.48 23.64 -0.65
CA LYS A 350 5.66 24.16 -1.75
C LYS A 350 6.56 24.68 -2.88
N LEU A 351 6.67 23.90 -3.96
CA LEU A 351 7.37 24.31 -5.18
C LEU A 351 6.53 25.36 -5.94
N MET A 352 7.14 26.48 -6.32
CA MET A 352 6.45 27.61 -6.96
C MET A 352 7.26 28.18 -8.12
N ALA A 353 6.60 28.59 -9.20
CA ALA A 353 7.26 29.30 -10.31
C ALA A 353 7.30 30.82 -10.06
N ARG A 354 8.45 31.46 -10.30
CA ARG A 354 8.64 32.90 -10.01
C ARG A 354 7.99 33.86 -11.04
N ASN A 355 7.72 33.44 -12.27
CA ASN A 355 7.34 34.33 -13.37
C ASN A 355 6.20 33.80 -14.27
N LYS A 356 5.29 34.69 -14.66
CA LYS A 356 4.27 34.45 -15.72
C LYS A 356 4.88 34.15 -17.10
N GLY A 357 6.13 34.55 -17.35
CA GLY A 357 6.85 34.37 -18.61
C GLY A 357 7.41 32.97 -18.89
N LEU A 358 7.36 32.03 -17.93
CA LEU A 358 7.74 30.62 -18.16
C LEU A 358 6.64 29.81 -18.86
N ARG A 359 5.51 30.42 -19.25
CA ARG A 359 4.36 29.73 -19.84
C ARG A 359 4.54 29.31 -21.31
N ASN A 360 5.64 29.66 -21.96
CA ASN A 360 5.80 29.45 -23.41
C ASN A 360 6.10 28.00 -23.81
N ASN A 361 6.42 27.10 -22.87
CA ASN A 361 6.45 25.65 -23.14
C ASN A 361 6.13 24.84 -21.85
N PRO A 362 4.94 24.22 -21.73
CA PRO A 362 4.52 23.53 -20.52
C PRO A 362 5.38 22.29 -20.18
N ARG A 363 6.02 21.65 -21.17
CA ARG A 363 6.90 20.48 -20.92
C ARG A 363 8.21 20.89 -20.25
N THR A 364 8.83 21.99 -20.69
CA THR A 364 10.06 22.49 -20.06
C THR A 364 9.82 22.96 -18.63
N LEU A 365 8.60 23.42 -18.33
CA LEU A 365 8.23 23.81 -16.97
C LEU A 365 7.99 22.58 -16.08
N GLU A 366 7.25 21.55 -16.54
CA GLU A 366 7.10 20.29 -15.80
C GLU A 366 8.45 19.65 -15.48
N ASP A 367 9.40 19.69 -16.42
CA ASP A 367 10.75 19.18 -16.24
C ASP A 367 11.55 19.97 -15.20
N LYS A 368 11.38 21.30 -15.17
CA LYS A 368 11.99 22.16 -14.12
C LYS A 368 11.44 21.87 -12.73
N PHE A 369 10.13 21.61 -12.60
CA PHE A 369 9.53 21.19 -11.33
C PHE A 369 10.07 19.84 -10.88
N LEU A 370 10.14 18.85 -11.79
CA LEU A 370 10.73 17.54 -11.50
C LEU A 370 12.19 17.66 -11.07
N GLN A 371 12.99 18.44 -11.79
CA GLN A 371 14.40 18.64 -11.48
C GLN A 371 14.60 19.32 -10.11
N THR A 372 13.77 20.32 -9.81
CA THR A 372 13.79 20.99 -8.49
C THR A 372 13.37 20.04 -7.37
N GLU A 373 12.32 19.22 -7.57
CA GLU A 373 11.92 18.20 -6.60
C GLU A 373 13.06 17.22 -6.30
N VAL A 374 13.74 16.73 -7.35
CA VAL A 374 14.89 15.84 -7.25
C VAL A 374 16.04 16.49 -6.48
N GLU A 375 16.33 17.78 -6.71
CA GLU A 375 17.35 18.54 -5.99
C GLU A 375 17.02 18.75 -4.51
N VAL A 376 15.74 19.00 -4.19
CA VAL A 376 15.28 19.09 -2.80
C VAL A 376 15.45 17.77 -2.08
N VAL A 377 15.00 16.66 -2.70
CA VAL A 377 15.16 15.30 -2.15
C VAL A 377 16.63 14.99 -1.89
N GLU A 378 17.50 15.32 -2.85
CA GLU A 378 18.93 15.10 -2.72
C GLU A 378 19.56 15.89 -1.58
N LYS A 379 19.24 17.19 -1.46
CA LYS A 379 19.73 18.00 -0.34
C LYS A 379 19.32 17.39 1.00
N ILE A 380 18.05 17.01 1.15
CA ILE A 380 17.55 16.37 2.36
C ILE A 380 18.30 15.05 2.63
N TYR A 381 18.51 14.22 1.60
CA TYR A 381 19.25 12.96 1.72
C TYR A 381 20.68 13.17 2.21
N ILE A 382 21.40 14.14 1.65
CA ILE A 382 22.76 14.49 2.07
C ILE A 382 22.76 14.90 3.54
N SER A 383 21.88 15.80 3.96
CA SER A 383 21.85 16.28 5.34
C SER A 383 21.52 15.17 6.34
N ILE A 384 20.67 14.20 5.96
CA ILE A 384 20.36 13.03 6.80
C ILE A 384 21.57 12.08 6.89
N ASN A 385 22.31 11.92 5.80
CA ASN A 385 23.44 10.99 5.72
C ASN A 385 24.78 11.56 6.17
N ASN A 386 24.89 12.87 6.34
CA ASN A 386 26.07 13.53 6.92
C ASN A 386 26.16 13.37 8.44
N VAL A 387 25.20 12.70 9.05
CA VAL A 387 25.17 12.39 10.48
C VAL A 387 25.92 11.08 10.75
N GLU A 388 26.54 10.96 11.93
CA GLU A 388 27.15 9.72 12.41
C GLU A 388 26.19 8.52 12.28
N GLU A 389 26.70 7.37 11.81
CA GLU A 389 25.89 6.19 11.48
C GLU A 389 25.01 5.71 12.65
N THR A 390 25.46 5.86 13.90
CA THR A 390 24.71 5.48 15.12
C THR A 390 23.49 6.36 15.40
N LYS A 391 23.43 7.55 14.82
CA LYS A 391 22.34 8.53 14.97
C LYS A 391 21.48 8.64 13.72
N LYS A 392 21.87 7.95 12.65
CA LYS A 392 21.23 7.99 11.35
C LYS A 392 19.82 7.43 11.43
N GLN A 393 18.91 8.16 10.80
CA GLN A 393 17.49 7.85 10.83
C GLN A 393 17.14 7.08 9.56
N SER A 394 16.22 6.12 9.69
CA SER A 394 15.72 5.44 8.52
C SER A 394 14.92 6.42 7.64
N LEU A 395 15.12 6.33 6.32
CA LEU A 395 14.53 7.22 5.33
C LEU A 395 13.77 6.40 4.27
N LEU A 396 12.59 6.87 3.88
CA LEU A 396 11.93 6.45 2.65
C LEU A 396 11.60 7.66 1.77
N VAL A 397 11.69 7.48 0.46
CA VAL A 397 11.24 8.43 -0.55
C VAL A 397 10.12 7.78 -1.35
N VAL A 398 8.93 8.36 -1.27
CA VAL A 398 7.70 7.81 -1.82
C VAL A 398 7.15 8.75 -2.87
N THR A 399 6.85 8.24 -4.06
CA THR A 399 6.28 9.03 -5.15
C THR A 399 5.23 8.24 -5.91
N PRO A 400 4.14 8.84 -6.42
CA PRO A 400 3.20 8.07 -7.20
C PRO A 400 3.65 7.91 -8.67
N SER A 401 4.71 8.62 -9.13
CA SER A 401 5.18 8.56 -10.52
C SER A 401 6.45 7.74 -10.70
N HIS A 402 6.43 6.80 -11.65
CA HIS A 402 7.65 6.13 -12.11
C HIS A 402 8.71 7.11 -12.64
N ARG A 403 8.28 8.21 -13.26
CA ARG A 403 9.19 9.24 -13.79
C ARG A 403 9.97 9.93 -12.67
N GLN A 404 9.26 10.35 -11.61
CA GLN A 404 9.87 10.93 -10.40
C GLN A 404 10.79 9.92 -9.73
N ARG A 405 10.31 8.67 -9.56
CA ARG A 405 11.10 7.59 -8.95
C ARG A 405 12.42 7.38 -9.66
N ILE A 406 12.40 7.22 -10.99
CA ILE A 406 13.61 6.99 -11.78
C ILE A 406 14.54 8.20 -11.71
N ALA A 407 14.02 9.43 -11.82
CA ALA A 407 14.83 10.64 -11.73
C ALA A 407 15.55 10.76 -10.37
N ILE A 408 14.83 10.52 -9.27
CA ILE A 408 15.39 10.52 -7.92
C ILE A 408 16.43 9.39 -7.76
N GLN A 409 16.13 8.17 -8.22
CA GLN A 409 17.05 7.04 -8.16
C GLN A 409 18.34 7.33 -8.92
N LEU A 410 18.26 7.84 -10.16
CA LEU A 410 19.43 8.20 -10.96
C LEU A 410 20.27 9.27 -10.28
N LYS A 411 19.63 10.27 -9.69
CA LYS A 411 20.30 11.34 -8.95
C LYS A 411 21.02 10.80 -7.71
N LEU A 412 20.36 9.96 -6.91
CA LEU A 412 20.91 9.45 -5.66
C LEU A 412 21.91 8.29 -5.85
N LYS A 413 21.88 7.58 -6.99
CA LYS A 413 22.81 6.50 -7.32
C LYS A 413 24.29 6.93 -7.32
N ARG A 414 24.57 8.24 -7.42
CA ARG A 414 25.92 8.81 -7.35
C ARG A 414 26.54 8.78 -5.95
N TYR A 415 25.74 8.60 -4.91
CA TYR A 415 26.23 8.50 -3.54
C TYR A 415 26.60 7.05 -3.22
N PRO A 416 27.79 6.79 -2.65
CA PRO A 416 28.20 5.44 -2.29
C PRO A 416 27.23 4.83 -1.25
N ASN A 417 27.03 3.52 -1.34
CA ASN A 417 26.22 2.74 -0.38
C ASN A 417 24.72 3.13 -0.28
N ILE A 418 24.19 3.88 -1.24
CA ILE A 418 22.74 4.14 -1.31
C ILE A 418 21.96 2.83 -1.50
N ASN A 419 21.04 2.55 -0.58
CA ASN A 419 20.03 1.52 -0.79
C ASN A 419 18.88 2.09 -1.63
N LEU A 420 18.86 1.84 -2.94
CA LEU A 420 17.81 2.33 -3.82
C LEU A 420 16.41 1.80 -3.47
N GLN A 421 16.28 0.75 -2.65
CA GLN A 421 14.98 0.23 -2.20
C GLN A 421 14.24 1.16 -1.25
N ILE A 422 14.89 2.23 -0.79
CA ILE A 422 14.24 3.30 -0.04
C ILE A 422 13.40 4.23 -0.94
N ILE A 423 13.61 4.18 -2.26
CA ILE A 423 12.93 5.05 -3.24
C ILE A 423 12.01 4.20 -4.10
N ASP A 424 10.70 4.33 -3.94
CA ASP A 424 9.76 3.57 -4.76
C ASP A 424 8.38 4.22 -4.86
N THR A 425 7.48 3.56 -5.60
CA THR A 425 6.12 4.03 -5.71
C THR A 425 5.32 3.81 -4.43
N THR A 426 4.26 4.61 -4.24
CA THR A 426 3.36 4.48 -3.08
C THR A 426 2.85 3.04 -2.92
N GLU A 427 2.49 2.37 -4.02
CA GLU A 427 2.03 0.98 -4.02
C GLU A 427 3.10 0.00 -3.52
N LYS A 428 4.37 0.21 -3.88
CA LYS A 428 5.50 -0.65 -3.45
C LYS A 428 5.96 -0.37 -2.02
N MET A 429 5.60 0.79 -1.47
CA MET A 429 5.97 1.24 -0.13
C MET A 429 4.97 0.82 0.95
N GLN A 430 3.89 0.14 0.57
CA GLN A 430 2.96 -0.44 1.52
C GLN A 430 3.64 -1.46 2.43
N GLY A 431 3.27 -1.45 3.72
CA GLY A 431 3.85 -2.31 4.75
C GLY A 431 5.23 -1.89 5.23
N LYS A 432 5.96 -1.07 4.46
CA LYS A 432 7.23 -0.46 4.90
C LYS A 432 6.98 0.71 5.85
N GLU A 433 8.00 1.05 6.63
CA GLU A 433 8.02 2.21 7.51
C GLU A 433 9.45 2.77 7.66
N ALA A 434 9.54 4.04 8.03
CA ALA A 434 10.82 4.71 8.34
C ALA A 434 10.61 5.87 9.30
N ASP A 435 11.69 6.34 9.93
CA ASP A 435 11.67 7.49 10.83
C ASP A 435 11.31 8.76 10.08
N ILE A 436 11.88 8.94 8.88
CA ILE A 436 11.62 10.07 7.98
C ILE A 436 11.05 9.55 6.66
N VAL A 437 10.00 10.19 6.16
CA VAL A 437 9.43 9.89 4.85
C VAL A 437 9.31 11.17 4.04
N ILE A 438 9.89 11.17 2.84
CA ILE A 438 9.72 12.23 1.85
C ILE A 438 8.67 11.77 0.85
N THR A 439 7.54 12.47 0.76
CA THR A 439 6.49 12.19 -0.22
C THR A 439 6.55 13.20 -1.36
N CYS A 440 6.86 12.74 -2.57
CA CYS A 440 7.05 13.56 -3.76
C CYS A 440 5.78 13.59 -4.61
N PHE A 441 4.96 14.62 -4.38
CA PHE A 441 3.74 14.95 -5.10
C PHE A 441 3.87 16.31 -5.83
N GLY A 442 5.07 16.63 -6.33
CA GLY A 442 5.41 17.86 -7.06
C GLY A 442 4.88 17.93 -8.50
N PHE A 443 3.64 17.48 -8.74
CA PHE A 443 3.03 17.54 -10.06
C PHE A 443 2.65 18.98 -10.43
N TYR A 444 3.08 19.44 -11.60
CA TYR A 444 2.75 20.78 -12.10
C TYR A 444 1.76 20.77 -13.27
N ASN A 445 1.95 19.85 -14.23
CA ASN A 445 1.01 19.70 -15.33
C ASN A 445 0.02 18.56 -15.03
N LEU A 446 -1.25 18.94 -14.89
CA LEU A 446 -2.38 18.08 -14.61
C LEU A 446 -3.32 17.90 -15.81
N ASP A 447 -2.97 18.34 -17.03
CA ASP A 447 -3.89 18.47 -18.18
C ASP A 447 -4.71 17.21 -18.53
N LYS A 448 -4.24 16.00 -18.18
CA LYS A 448 -4.98 14.74 -18.42
C LYS A 448 -5.81 14.34 -17.20
N THR A 449 -7.13 14.23 -17.36
CA THR A 449 -8.09 13.74 -16.34
C THR A 449 -7.63 12.47 -15.63
N SER A 450 -7.16 11.45 -16.36
CA SER A 450 -6.69 10.19 -15.76
C SER A 450 -5.45 10.36 -14.87
N LYS A 451 -4.60 11.35 -15.15
CA LYS A 451 -3.44 11.71 -14.32
C LYS A 451 -3.92 12.43 -13.05
N LYS A 452 -4.96 13.26 -13.13
CA LYS A 452 -5.57 13.95 -11.96
C LYS A 452 -6.18 12.94 -10.98
N GLU A 453 -7.04 12.06 -11.47
CA GLU A 453 -7.71 11.02 -10.67
C GLU A 453 -6.69 10.12 -9.97
N PHE A 454 -5.59 9.83 -10.67
CA PHE A 454 -4.49 9.06 -10.11
C PHE A 454 -3.78 9.80 -8.97
N VAL A 455 -3.47 11.09 -9.11
CA VAL A 455 -2.71 11.88 -8.12
C VAL A 455 -3.56 12.28 -6.91
N PHE A 456 -4.85 12.60 -7.11
CA PHE A 456 -5.77 12.96 -6.02
C PHE A 456 -6.40 11.77 -5.30
N LYS A 457 -5.99 10.53 -5.60
CA LYS A 457 -6.53 9.37 -4.87
C LYS A 457 -6.13 9.41 -3.38
N ILE A 458 -7.09 9.63 -2.49
CA ILE A 458 -6.87 9.73 -1.02
C ILE A 458 -6.05 8.57 -0.46
N ASN A 459 -6.29 7.35 -0.94
CA ASN A 459 -5.59 6.15 -0.50
C ASN A 459 -4.06 6.26 -0.72
N ARG A 460 -3.62 6.94 -1.79
CA ARG A 460 -2.19 7.16 -2.06
C ARG A 460 -1.58 8.12 -1.06
N TRP A 461 -2.26 9.23 -0.80
CA TRP A 461 -1.81 10.20 0.18
C TRP A 461 -1.76 9.58 1.58
N ASN A 462 -2.84 8.91 1.99
CA ASN A 462 -2.92 8.23 3.28
C ASN A 462 -1.80 7.18 3.43
N VAL A 463 -1.56 6.34 2.42
CA VAL A 463 -0.45 5.36 2.49
C VAL A 463 0.90 6.07 2.54
N ALA A 464 1.17 7.04 1.66
CA ALA A 464 2.45 7.72 1.58
C ALA A 464 2.80 8.46 2.88
N THR A 465 1.89 9.25 3.42
CA THR A 465 2.13 10.03 4.65
C THR A 465 2.15 9.14 5.88
N SER A 466 1.40 8.03 5.89
CA SER A 466 1.37 7.12 7.03
C SER A 466 2.61 6.23 7.17
N ARG A 467 3.59 6.26 6.25
CA ARG A 467 4.80 5.42 6.38
C ARG A 467 5.78 5.96 7.43
N ALA A 468 5.67 7.22 7.81
CA ALA A 468 6.59 7.85 8.76
C ALA A 468 6.29 7.45 10.20
N ARG A 469 7.35 7.25 10.98
CA ARG A 469 7.28 7.13 12.44
C ARG A 469 7.43 8.50 13.11
N SER A 470 8.32 9.35 12.60
CA SER A 470 8.71 10.60 13.25
C SER A 470 8.49 11.85 12.40
N LYS A 471 8.76 11.81 11.09
CA LYS A 471 8.62 13.00 10.23
C LYS A 471 8.13 12.68 8.84
N VAL A 472 7.13 13.43 8.37
CA VAL A 472 6.67 13.43 6.98
C VAL A 472 7.08 14.76 6.34
N ILE A 473 7.79 14.68 5.22
CA ILE A 473 8.15 15.83 4.38
C ILE A 473 7.40 15.71 3.07
N ILE A 474 6.46 16.62 2.81
CA ILE A 474 5.58 16.57 1.66
C ILE A 474 6.06 17.61 0.65
N ILE A 475 6.61 17.17 -0.48
CA ILE A 475 6.95 18.04 -1.59
C ILE A 475 5.75 18.10 -2.53
N THR A 476 5.20 19.29 -2.75
CA THR A 476 4.06 19.50 -3.64
C THR A 476 4.14 20.85 -4.36
N THR A 477 3.16 21.17 -5.19
CA THR A 477 3.11 22.43 -5.95
C THR A 477 1.95 23.30 -5.49
N ASP A 478 2.03 24.60 -5.82
CA ASP A 478 0.90 25.51 -5.73
C ASP A 478 -0.32 25.02 -6.51
N LYS A 479 -0.13 24.47 -7.71
CA LYS A 479 -1.22 23.91 -8.53
C LYS A 479 -1.92 22.68 -7.93
N MET A 480 -1.25 21.92 -7.07
CA MET A 480 -1.87 20.81 -6.37
C MET A 480 -2.73 21.29 -5.20
N LEU A 481 -2.23 22.29 -4.46
CA LEU A 481 -2.90 22.87 -3.29
C LEU A 481 -4.08 23.76 -3.69
N ASP A 482 -3.92 24.55 -4.73
CA ASP A 482 -4.91 25.48 -5.25
C ASP A 482 -5.08 25.26 -6.78
N PRO A 483 -5.77 24.17 -7.16
CA PRO A 483 -5.99 23.87 -8.56
C PRO A 483 -7.03 24.83 -9.17
N GLU A 484 -6.66 25.51 -10.26
CA GLU A 484 -7.58 26.34 -11.07
C GLU A 484 -8.62 25.51 -11.86
N ASP A 485 -8.52 24.18 -11.81
CA ASP A 485 -9.28 23.27 -12.66
C ASP A 485 -10.62 22.86 -12.05
N ILE A 486 -11.71 23.31 -12.68
CA ILE A 486 -13.09 23.05 -12.24
C ILE A 486 -13.41 21.55 -12.19
N GLU A 487 -12.76 20.71 -12.99
CA GLU A 487 -12.98 19.26 -12.98
C GLU A 487 -12.66 18.63 -11.63
N ILE A 488 -11.65 19.14 -10.91
CA ILE A 488 -11.29 18.66 -9.56
C ILE A 488 -12.42 18.94 -8.57
N SER A 489 -13.11 20.07 -8.72
CA SER A 489 -14.26 20.44 -7.89
C SER A 489 -15.50 19.63 -8.23
N ILE A 490 -15.71 19.25 -9.50
CA ILE A 490 -16.86 18.45 -9.95
C ILE A 490 -16.68 16.97 -9.58
N ASN A 491 -15.52 16.39 -9.94
CA ASN A 491 -15.23 14.98 -9.71
C ASN A 491 -15.08 14.71 -8.22
N LYS A 492 -16.03 13.96 -7.66
CA LYS A 492 -16.09 13.69 -6.22
C LYS A 492 -14.81 13.07 -5.66
N LYS A 493 -14.21 12.09 -6.34
CA LYS A 493 -12.99 11.42 -5.88
C LYS A 493 -11.80 12.38 -5.88
N MET A 494 -11.70 13.25 -6.88
CA MET A 494 -10.68 14.30 -6.91
C MET A 494 -10.91 15.35 -5.81
N ARG A 495 -12.15 15.79 -5.60
CA ARG A 495 -12.53 16.74 -4.55
C ARG A 495 -12.21 16.22 -3.14
N GLU A 496 -12.50 14.95 -2.86
CA GLU A 496 -12.15 14.29 -1.60
C GLU A 496 -10.63 14.24 -1.40
N GLY A 497 -9.87 13.94 -2.47
CA GLY A 497 -8.42 14.02 -2.48
C GLY A 497 -7.86 15.41 -2.22
N HIS A 498 -8.45 16.43 -2.84
CA HIS A 498 -8.08 17.83 -2.64
C HIS A 498 -8.42 18.29 -1.21
N ALA A 499 -9.57 17.89 -0.66
CA ALA A 499 -9.93 18.14 0.73
C ALA A 499 -8.91 17.54 1.71
N PHE A 500 -8.40 16.34 1.45
CA PHE A 500 -7.32 15.73 2.24
C PHE A 500 -6.05 16.58 2.22
N LEU A 501 -5.67 17.12 1.05
CA LEU A 501 -4.51 17.98 0.91
C LEU A 501 -4.69 19.32 1.65
N ASN A 502 -5.88 19.93 1.57
CA ASN A 502 -6.22 21.12 2.35
C ASN A 502 -6.17 20.85 3.85
N MET A 503 -6.57 19.65 4.28
CA MET A 503 -6.49 19.24 5.68
C MET A 503 -5.03 19.15 6.16
N ILE A 504 -4.12 18.65 5.31
CA ILE A 504 -2.68 18.70 5.57
C ILE A 504 -2.19 20.15 5.68
N GLU A 505 -2.51 20.99 4.69
CA GLU A 505 -2.06 22.38 4.67
C GLU A 505 -2.54 23.11 5.94
N ASN A 506 -3.83 23.04 6.25
CA ASN A 506 -4.42 23.64 7.45
C ASN A 506 -3.79 23.09 8.74
N TRP A 507 -3.54 21.78 8.83
CA TRP A 507 -2.90 21.19 10.01
C TRP A 507 -1.49 21.75 10.23
N VAL A 508 -0.71 21.89 9.16
CA VAL A 508 0.64 22.48 9.20
C VAL A 508 0.56 23.94 9.62
N GLN A 509 -0.37 24.72 9.06
CA GLN A 509 -0.54 26.14 9.41
C GLN A 509 -0.95 26.36 10.87
N ASN A 510 -1.83 25.51 11.41
CA ASN A 510 -2.40 25.69 12.74
C ASN A 510 -1.50 25.16 13.87
N ASN A 511 -0.78 24.05 13.66
CA ASN A 511 0.12 23.52 14.69
C ASN A 511 1.40 24.33 14.87
N ASP A 512 1.73 25.19 13.91
CA ASP A 512 2.82 26.16 14.06
C ASP A 512 2.45 27.37 14.94
N ASN A 513 1.15 27.69 15.06
CA ASN A 513 0.68 28.85 15.84
C ASN A 513 0.67 28.61 17.36
N ASN A 514 0.73 27.35 17.82
CA ASN A 514 0.77 27.00 19.24
C ASN A 514 2.16 27.21 19.89
N ILE A 515 3.16 27.66 19.12
CA ILE A 515 4.48 28.02 19.63
C ILE A 515 4.47 29.53 19.96
N GLY A 516 3.94 29.90 21.13
CA GLY A 516 4.15 31.15 21.87
C GLY A 516 4.00 32.50 21.13
N GLU A 517 3.00 33.28 21.56
CA GLU A 517 2.76 34.68 21.21
C GLU A 517 4.02 35.56 21.39
N LYS A 518 4.74 35.80 20.30
CA LYS A 518 5.58 37.00 20.01
C LYS A 518 6.58 36.65 18.92
N ARG A 519 6.11 36.76 17.68
CA ARG A 519 6.83 37.24 16.49
C ARG A 519 5.75 37.13 15.40
N LYS A 520 5.66 38.11 14.52
CA LYS A 520 4.95 37.96 13.25
C LYS A 520 5.68 36.85 12.48
N ARG A 521 5.34 35.57 12.69
CA ARG A 521 6.19 34.42 12.36
C ARG A 521 5.82 33.87 10.99
N GLU A 522 6.82 33.77 10.12
CA GLU A 522 6.76 32.91 8.94
C GLU A 522 6.26 31.51 9.36
N ASN A 523 5.29 30.99 8.62
CA ASN A 523 4.73 29.65 8.82
C ASN A 523 5.86 28.62 8.76
N ILE A 524 6.21 27.99 9.88
CA ILE A 524 7.49 27.26 10.04
C ILE A 524 7.49 25.99 9.18
N GLY A 525 6.38 25.27 9.17
CA GLY A 525 6.13 24.02 8.49
C GLY A 525 5.73 24.16 7.02
N ILE A 526 5.44 25.37 6.51
CA ILE A 526 5.31 25.62 5.07
C ILE A 526 6.57 26.30 4.54
N ILE A 527 7.30 25.59 3.68
CA ILE A 527 8.56 26.03 3.12
C ILE A 527 8.36 26.28 1.62
N LYS A 528 8.34 27.56 1.24
CA LYS A 528 8.22 27.98 -0.14
C LYS A 528 9.55 27.77 -0.87
N TRP A 529 9.53 27.06 -1.97
CA TRP A 529 10.70 26.79 -2.80
C TRP A 529 10.47 27.32 -4.21
N THR A 530 11.10 28.45 -4.52
CA THR A 530 10.92 29.12 -5.81
C THR A 530 11.86 28.54 -6.86
N ILE A 531 11.30 28.18 -8.01
CA ILE A 531 12.03 27.73 -9.20
C ILE A 531 12.50 28.98 -9.97
N SER A 532 13.81 29.17 -10.05
CA SER A 532 14.43 30.19 -10.91
C SER A 532 14.35 29.74 -12.38
N GLY A 533 14.00 30.68 -13.27
CA GLY A 533 14.27 30.51 -14.69
C GLY A 533 15.79 30.56 -14.91
N ASP A 534 16.27 29.97 -16.01
CA ASP A 534 17.71 29.88 -16.30
C ASP A 534 18.34 31.25 -16.09
N GLU A 535 19.33 31.32 -15.19
CA GLU A 535 20.13 32.52 -15.03
C GLU A 535 20.70 32.84 -16.41
N LYS A 536 20.37 34.03 -16.94
CA LYS A 536 21.12 34.56 -18.07
C LYS A 536 22.58 34.47 -17.66
N LYS A 537 23.34 33.60 -18.34
CA LYS A 537 24.82 33.64 -18.30
C LYS A 537 25.20 35.11 -18.32
N GLN A 538 25.86 35.56 -17.25
CA GLN A 538 26.49 36.87 -17.24
C GLN A 538 27.27 36.97 -18.56
N ARG A 539 26.88 37.93 -19.39
CA ARG A 539 27.77 38.39 -20.45
C ARG A 539 28.95 38.99 -19.71
N ASN A 540 30.09 38.30 -19.79
CA ASN A 540 31.36 38.94 -19.57
C ASN A 540 31.52 39.91 -20.75
N ASP A 541 31.30 41.19 -20.48
CA ASP A 541 31.94 42.28 -21.20
C ASP A 541 33.12 42.76 -20.36
#